data_AF-A0A2Z2PGE8-F1
#
_entry.id   AF-A0A2Z2PGE8-F1
#
_cell.length_a   1.000
_cell.length_b   1.000
_cell.length_c   1.000
_cell.angle_alpha   90.00
_cell.angle_beta   90.00
_cell.angle_gamma   90.00
#
_symmetry.space_group_name_H-M   'P 1'
#
loop_
_entity.id
_entity.type
_entity.pdbx_description
1 polymer ?
#
loop_
_entity_poly.entity_id
_entity_poly.type
_entity_poly.pdbx_seq_one_letter_code
_entity_poly.pdbx_strand_id
1 'polypeptide(L)'
;MVNEGAERYGLRANRLSTWRTMARQGKLVLPAPDDPVEFAAVVIDPPVAEPLINKTSRPEIIVGAVTIRLEEGASAARIAAIARACAVPA
;
A
#
# COMPACT_ATOMS: atom_id res chain seq x y z
N MET A 1 11.43 17.65 14.26
CA MET A 1 10.09 17.04 14.30
C MET A 1 9.52 17.13 15.72
N VAL A 2 9.01 18.30 16.11
CA VAL A 2 8.25 18.52 17.37
C VAL A 2 7.19 19.57 17.11
N ASN A 3 7.52 20.63 16.36
CA ASN A 3 6.56 21.64 15.87
C ASN A 3 5.47 21.04 14.99
N GLU A 4 5.83 20.20 14.02
CA GLU A 4 4.89 19.58 13.09
C GLU A 4 3.83 18.70 13.82
N GLY A 5 4.25 17.93 14.81
CA GLY A 5 3.33 17.17 15.66
C GLY A 5 2.50 18.07 16.57
N ALA A 6 3.03 19.22 16.99
CA ALA A 6 2.29 20.16 17.81
C ALA A 6 1.17 20.86 17.00
N GLU A 7 1.50 21.33 15.79
CA GLU A 7 0.56 21.99 14.88
C GLU A 7 -0.60 21.07 14.50
N ARG A 8 -0.34 19.79 14.19
CA ARG A 8 -1.38 18.82 13.85
C ARG A 8 -2.48 18.68 14.91
N TYR A 9 -2.14 18.91 16.17
CA TYR A 9 -3.08 18.79 17.29
C TYR A 9 -3.35 20.14 17.99
N GLY A 10 -2.98 21.27 17.38
CA GLY A 10 -3.19 22.61 17.96
C GLY A 10 -2.42 22.87 19.26
N LEU A 11 -1.36 22.10 19.51
CA LEU A 11 -0.52 22.19 20.70
C LEU A 11 0.66 23.14 20.45
N ARG A 12 1.11 23.82 21.50
CA ARG A 12 2.40 24.54 21.46
C ARG A 12 3.53 23.53 21.62
N ALA A 13 4.60 23.68 20.85
CA ALA A 13 5.74 22.75 20.89
C ALA A 13 6.41 22.63 22.27
N ASN A 14 6.39 23.70 23.07
CA ASN A 14 6.89 23.70 24.45
C ASN A 14 6.10 22.76 25.39
N ARG A 15 4.83 22.45 25.07
CA ARG A 15 4.02 21.48 25.82
C ARG A 15 4.47 20.06 25.51
N LEU A 16 4.72 19.74 24.24
CA LEU A 16 5.23 18.42 23.85
C LEU A 16 6.60 18.12 24.45
N SER A 17 7.52 19.11 24.49
CA SER A 17 8.81 18.92 25.14
C SER A 17 8.67 18.66 26.63
N THR A 18 7.78 19.41 27.31
CA THR A 18 7.49 19.24 28.74
C THR A 18 6.90 17.86 29.02
N TRP A 19 5.91 17.44 28.24
CA TRP A 19 5.28 16.12 28.38
C TRP A 19 6.25 14.98 28.09
N ARG A 20 7.13 15.12 27.09
CA ARG A 20 8.17 14.12 26.81
C ARG A 20 9.14 13.98 28.00
N THR A 21 9.51 15.08 28.64
CA THR A 21 10.33 15.05 29.86
C THR A 21 9.59 14.38 31.01
N MET A 22 8.32 14.72 31.23
CA MET A 22 7.49 14.13 32.27
C MET A 22 7.27 12.63 32.07
N ALA A 23 7.03 12.18 30.83
CA ALA A 23 6.93 10.77 30.48
C ALA A 23 8.24 10.01 30.75
N ARG A 24 9.40 10.58 30.38
CA ARG A 24 10.71 9.99 30.69
C ARG A 24 10.99 9.89 32.19
N GLN A 25 10.44 10.83 32.97
CA GLN A 25 10.53 10.82 34.44
C GLN A 25 9.48 9.91 35.09
N GLY A 26 8.62 9.22 34.33
CA GLY A 26 7.53 8.41 34.88
C GLY A 26 6.46 9.22 35.61
N LYS A 27 6.37 10.53 35.37
CA LYS A 27 5.36 11.42 35.98
C LYS A 27 4.09 11.52 35.14
N LEU A 28 4.17 11.14 33.87
CA LEU A 28 3.03 11.03 32.98
C LEU A 28 2.59 9.56 32.93
N VAL A 29 2.10 9.06 34.06
CA VAL A 29 1.50 7.73 34.19
C VAL A 29 0.00 7.91 34.17
N LEU A 30 -0.70 7.14 33.34
CA LEU A 30 -2.15 7.07 33.39
C LEU A 30 -2.52 6.49 34.77
N PRO A 31 -3.39 7.14 35.57
CA PRO A 31 -3.87 6.53 36.79
C PRO A 31 -4.46 5.15 36.49
N ALA A 32 -4.27 4.20 37.41
CA ALA A 32 -4.88 2.89 37.29
C ALA A 32 -6.41 3.08 37.18
N PRO A 33 -7.07 2.43 36.21
CA PRO A 33 -8.52 2.48 36.12
C PRO A 33 -9.16 1.96 37.41
N ASP A 34 -10.27 2.56 37.83
CA ASP A 34 -11.02 2.13 39.01
C ASP A 34 -11.68 0.76 38.80
N ASP A 35 -11.95 0.39 37.54
CA ASP A 35 -12.57 -0.87 37.13
C ASP A 35 -11.54 -1.88 36.58
N PRO A 36 -11.82 -3.20 36.66
CA PRO A 36 -10.95 -4.21 36.06
C PRO A 36 -10.75 -3.96 34.57
N VAL A 37 -9.48 -3.85 34.16
CA VAL A 37 -9.11 -3.64 32.75
C VAL A 37 -9.25 -4.95 32.00
N GLU A 38 -10.34 -5.09 31.23
CA GLU A 38 -10.48 -6.16 30.25
C GLU A 38 -9.87 -5.72 28.92
N PHE A 39 -8.85 -6.44 28.45
CA PHE A 39 -8.29 -6.21 27.12
C PHE A 39 -9.19 -6.87 26.07
N ALA A 40 -9.53 -6.14 25.01
CA ALA A 40 -10.26 -6.71 23.88
C ALA A 40 -9.45 -7.87 23.25
N ALA A 41 -10.14 -8.96 22.92
CA ALA A 41 -9.52 -10.10 22.24
C ALA A 41 -9.06 -9.70 20.82
N VAL A 42 -7.86 -10.12 20.44
CA VAL A 42 -7.34 -9.91 19.08
C VAL A 42 -8.07 -10.86 18.13
N VAL A 43 -8.91 -10.31 17.26
CA VAL A 43 -9.51 -11.05 16.15
C VAL A 43 -8.59 -10.88 14.95
N ILE A 44 -8.01 -12.00 14.48
CA ILE A 44 -7.26 -12.04 13.23
C ILE A 44 -8.26 -12.39 12.14
N ASP A 45 -8.55 -11.44 11.27
CA ASP A 45 -9.35 -11.73 10.08
C ASP A 45 -8.60 -12.76 9.20
N PRO A 46 -9.31 -13.78 8.67
CA PRO A 46 -8.72 -14.67 7.71
C PRO A 46 -8.22 -13.85 6.51
N PRO A 47 -7.08 -14.23 5.90
CA PRO A 47 -6.56 -13.51 4.75
C PRO A 47 -7.66 -13.43 3.69
N VAL A 48 -7.98 -12.22 3.26
CA VAL A 48 -8.91 -11.98 2.15
C VAL A 48 -8.35 -12.74 0.96
N ALA A 49 -9.09 -13.74 0.48
CA ALA A 49 -8.73 -14.42 -0.75
C ALA A 49 -8.74 -13.36 -1.86
N GLU A 50 -7.55 -13.02 -2.37
CA GLU A 50 -7.44 -12.16 -3.52
C GLU A 50 -8.27 -12.78 -4.65
N PRO A 51 -9.10 -11.99 -5.37
CA PRO A 51 -9.84 -12.52 -6.49
C PRO A 51 -8.81 -13.13 -7.44
N LEU A 52 -9.00 -14.41 -7.76
CA LEU A 52 -8.27 -15.09 -8.83
C LEU A 52 -8.40 -14.19 -10.06
N ILE A 53 -7.37 -13.38 -10.31
CA ILE A 53 -7.24 -12.65 -11.57
C ILE A 53 -7.20 -13.77 -12.58
N ASN A 54 -8.34 -14.00 -13.24
CA ASN A 54 -8.44 -14.94 -14.32
C ASN A 54 -7.55 -14.33 -15.40
N LYS A 55 -6.26 -14.71 -15.38
CA LYS A 55 -5.23 -14.23 -16.29
C LYS A 55 -5.56 -14.83 -17.63
N THR A 56 -6.58 -14.24 -18.24
CA THR A 56 -6.89 -14.33 -19.65
C THR A 56 -5.72 -13.64 -20.33
N SER A 57 -4.61 -14.37 -20.48
CA SER A 57 -3.32 -13.86 -20.92
C SER A 57 -3.39 -13.62 -22.42
N ARG A 58 -4.14 -12.59 -22.80
CA ARG A 58 -4.12 -12.04 -24.15
C ARG A 58 -2.68 -11.63 -24.46
N PRO A 59 -2.04 -12.19 -25.51
CA PRO A 59 -0.69 -11.83 -25.86
C PRO A 59 -0.59 -10.33 -26.21
N GLU A 60 0.50 -9.70 -25.82
CA GLU A 60 0.77 -8.28 -26.09
C GLU A 60 2.11 -8.12 -26.80
N ILE A 61 2.16 -7.26 -27.82
CA ILE A 61 3.39 -6.89 -28.54
C ILE A 61 3.66 -5.40 -28.25
N ILE A 62 4.82 -5.09 -27.69
CA ILE A 62 5.23 -3.73 -27.35
C ILE A 62 6.30 -3.27 -28.34
N VAL A 63 6.04 -2.13 -29.00
CA VAL A 63 6.92 -1.53 -30.01
C VAL A 63 7.11 -0.05 -29.64
N GLY A 64 8.21 0.25 -28.95
CA GLY A 64 8.44 1.57 -28.38
C GLY A 64 7.33 1.95 -27.39
N ALA A 65 6.59 3.02 -27.69
CA ALA A 65 5.46 3.49 -26.87
C ALA A 65 4.10 2.84 -27.24
N VAL A 66 4.07 1.98 -28.26
CA VAL A 66 2.83 1.36 -28.75
C VAL A 66 2.69 -0.05 -28.19
N THR A 67 1.52 -0.35 -27.61
CA THR A 67 1.15 -1.70 -27.18
C THR A 67 0.01 -2.22 -28.04
N ILE A 68 0.22 -3.37 -28.67
CA ILE A 68 -0.77 -4.09 -29.47
C ILE A 68 -1.25 -5.29 -28.67
N ARG A 69 -2.54 -5.32 -28.32
CA ARG A 69 -3.17 -6.43 -27.59
C ARG A 69 -3.86 -7.37 -28.58
N LEU A 70 -3.56 -8.65 -28.51
CA LEU A 70 -4.14 -9.68 -29.37
C LEU A 70 -5.34 -10.35 -28.70
N GLU A 71 -6.14 -11.06 -29.49
CA GLU A 71 -7.20 -11.93 -28.98
C GLU A 71 -6.65 -13.06 -28.09
N GLU A 72 -7.51 -13.58 -27.23
CA GLU A 72 -7.19 -14.75 -26.42
C GLU A 72 -7.01 -15.98 -27.32
N GLY A 73 -5.96 -16.76 -27.07
CA GLY A 73 -5.64 -17.93 -27.88
C GLY A 73 -5.02 -17.63 -29.25
N ALA A 74 -4.52 -16.40 -29.48
CA ALA A 74 -3.81 -16.06 -30.71
C ALA A 74 -2.70 -17.07 -31.01
N SER A 75 -2.68 -17.59 -32.24
CA SER A 75 -1.71 -18.61 -32.64
C SER A 75 -0.29 -18.03 -32.74
N ALA A 76 0.72 -18.85 -32.47
CA ALA A 76 2.13 -18.44 -32.58
C ALA A 76 2.47 -17.90 -33.98
N ALA A 77 1.88 -18.48 -35.04
CA ALA A 77 2.05 -18.02 -36.41
C ALA A 77 1.54 -16.58 -36.61
N ARG A 78 0.37 -16.26 -36.03
CA ARG A 78 -0.22 -14.92 -36.09
C ARG A 78 0.60 -13.90 -35.28
N ILE A 79 1.00 -14.26 -34.07
CA ILE A 79 1.87 -13.42 -33.22
C ILE A 79 3.16 -13.08 -33.98
N ALA A 80 3.82 -14.09 -34.57
CA ALA A 80 5.05 -13.90 -35.33
C ALA A 80 4.86 -13.05 -36.59
N ALA A 81 3.72 -13.17 -37.29
CA ALA A 81 3.42 -12.34 -38.44
C ALA A 81 3.29 -10.85 -38.07
N ILE A 82 2.56 -10.55 -36.98
CA ILE A 82 2.37 -9.18 -36.50
C ILE A 82 3.70 -8.60 -36.00
N ALA A 83 4.47 -9.36 -35.21
CA ALA A 83 5.77 -8.92 -34.72
C ALA A 83 6.74 -8.58 -35.87
N ARG A 84 6.76 -9.38 -36.95
CA ARG A 84 7.57 -9.08 -38.14
C ARG A 84 7.10 -7.83 -38.87
N ALA A 85 5.80 -7.61 -38.98
CA ALA A 85 5.25 -6.40 -39.59
C ALA A 85 5.66 -5.13 -38.82
N CYS A 86 5.74 -5.22 -37.49
CA CYS A 86 6.21 -4.13 -36.63
C CYS A 86 7.72 -3.88 -36.71
N ALA A 87 8.51 -4.84 -37.19
CA ALA A 87 9.96 -4.74 -37.28
C ALA A 87 10.46 -3.99 -38.52
N VAL A 88 9.55 -3.54 -39.40
CA VAL A 88 9.92 -2.75 -40.57
C VAL A 88 10.39 -1.36 -40.10
N PRO A 89 11.65 -0.96 -40.37
CA PRO A 89 12.08 0.40 -40.09
C PRO A 89 11.27 1.38 -40.95
N ALA A 90 10.85 2.49 -40.35
CA ALA A 90 10.23 3.60 -41.07
C ALA A 90 11.17 4.19 -42.12
#